data_AF-A0AAW0X1G3-F1
#
_entry.id   AF-A0AAW0X1G3-F1
#
_cell.length_a   1.000
_cell.length_b   1.000
_cell.length_c   1.000
_cell.angle_alpha   90.00
_cell.angle_beta   90.00
_cell.angle_gamma   90.00
#
_symmetry.space_group_name_H-M   'P 1'
#
loop_
_entity.id
_entity.type
_entity.pdbx_description
1 polymer ?
#
loop_
_entity_poly.entity_id
_entity_poly.type
_entity_poly.pdbx_seq_one_letter_code
_entity_poly.pdbx_strand_id
1 'polypeptide(L)'
;MDCDTSFKLTMSIKKESDGIPVFFKVDGNRFKKERTVKLMVDTHYRVDFSFKPTQTLIRAVIQEEEVDATERVYDSTASAYSCRLLTEGTVPSPKGTREDLPFLLQ
;
A
#
# COMPACT_ATOMS: atom_id res chain seq x y z
N MET A 1 11.00 12.37 27.90
CA MET A 1 9.55 12.21 27.65
C MET A 1 9.47 11.29 26.46
N ASP A 2 9.31 9.99 26.69
CA ASP A 2 9.09 9.03 25.62
C ASP A 2 7.69 9.27 25.05
N CYS A 3 7.63 9.95 23.91
CA CYS A 3 6.42 10.08 23.13
C CYS A 3 6.25 8.79 22.35
N ASP A 4 5.83 7.74 23.03
CA ASP A 4 5.44 6.47 22.41
C ASP A 4 4.05 6.66 21.77
N THR A 5 3.97 7.52 20.75
CA THR A 5 2.74 7.75 19.98
C THR A 5 2.54 6.60 19.03
N SER A 6 2.15 5.45 19.59
CA SER A 6 1.61 4.37 18.78
C SER A 6 0.45 4.88 17.93
N PHE A 7 0.43 4.49 16.67
CA PHE A 7 -0.66 4.80 15.75
C PHE A 7 -1.05 3.55 14.98
N LYS A 8 -2.30 3.50 14.54
CA LYS A 8 -2.82 2.48 13.65
C LYS A 8 -2.73 2.99 12.22
N LEU A 9 -1.99 2.28 11.39
CA LEU A 9 -2.03 2.41 9.93
C LEU A 9 -2.99 1.36 9.35
N THR A 10 -3.92 1.79 8.51
CA THR A 10 -4.70 0.91 7.65
C THR A 10 -4.39 1.23 6.19
N MET A 11 -4.00 0.22 5.42
CA MET A 11 -3.64 0.33 4.01
C MET A 11 -4.59 -0.50 3.15
N SER A 12 -4.99 0.01 1.98
CA SER A 12 -5.74 -0.76 1.00
C SER A 12 -5.28 -0.45 -0.42
N ILE A 13 -5.32 -1.46 -1.30
CA ILE A 13 -5.00 -1.32 -2.72
C ILE A 13 -6.26 -1.64 -3.51
N LYS A 14 -6.63 -0.79 -4.47
CA LYS A 14 -7.79 -0.98 -5.34
C LYS A 14 -7.36 -0.79 -6.79
N LYS A 15 -7.88 -1.61 -7.69
CA LYS A 15 -7.65 -1.40 -9.12
C LYS A 15 -8.44 -0.17 -9.57
N GLU A 16 -7.82 0.77 -10.28
CA GLU A 16 -8.50 2.02 -10.66
C GLU A 16 -9.63 1.78 -11.67
N SER A 17 -9.49 0.80 -12.56
CA SER A 17 -10.45 0.55 -13.65
C SER A 17 -11.86 0.17 -13.18
N ASP A 18 -11.96 -0.51 -12.05
CA ASP A 18 -13.23 -1.06 -11.53
C ASP A 18 -13.45 -0.75 -10.04
N GLY A 19 -12.47 -0.14 -9.36
CA GLY A 19 -12.53 0.17 -7.94
C GLY A 19 -12.47 -1.05 -7.02
N ILE A 20 -12.26 -2.25 -7.57
CA ILE A 20 -12.29 -3.50 -6.80
C ILE A 20 -11.02 -3.59 -5.93
N PRO A 21 -11.16 -3.90 -4.62
CA PRO A 21 -10.01 -4.13 -3.75
C PRO A 21 -9.14 -5.31 -4.19
N VAL A 22 -7.84 -5.16 -4.07
CA VAL A 22 -6.89 -6.28 -4.14
C VAL A 22 -6.94 -7.01 -2.80
N PHE A 23 -7.53 -8.20 -2.80
CA PHE A 23 -7.58 -9.06 -1.61
C PHE A 23 -6.29 -9.85 -1.44
N PHE A 24 -5.84 -9.98 -0.18
CA PHE A 24 -4.74 -10.87 0.14
C PHE A 24 -5.17 -12.34 0.07
N LYS A 25 -4.24 -13.19 -0.32
CA LYS A 25 -4.35 -14.65 -0.26
C LYS A 25 -3.61 -15.14 0.96
N VAL A 26 -4.20 -16.13 1.64
CA VAL A 26 -3.56 -16.85 2.75
C VAL A 26 -3.18 -18.22 2.20
N ASP A 27 -1.90 -18.41 1.92
CA ASP A 27 -1.36 -19.66 1.35
C ASP A 27 -0.70 -20.55 2.42
N GLY A 28 -0.96 -20.27 3.71
CA GLY A 28 -0.32 -20.95 4.85
C GLY A 28 1.20 -20.82 4.80
N ASN A 29 1.89 -21.95 5.00
CA ASN A 29 3.37 -22.01 5.00
C ASN A 29 3.99 -22.26 3.62
N ARG A 30 3.21 -22.11 2.53
CA ARG A 30 3.71 -22.36 1.16
C ARG A 30 4.79 -21.37 0.73
N PHE A 31 4.74 -20.14 1.24
CA PHE A 31 5.67 -19.07 0.90
C PHE A 31 6.27 -18.47 2.18
N LYS A 32 7.34 -17.69 2.03
CA LYS A 32 8.03 -17.00 3.15
C LYS A 32 7.10 -16.07 3.95
N LYS A 33 6.03 -15.57 3.33
CA LYS A 33 5.00 -14.73 3.95
C LYS A 33 3.66 -15.45 3.88
N GLU A 34 2.94 -15.50 5.00
CA GLU A 34 1.61 -16.14 5.07
C GLU A 34 0.57 -15.43 4.20
N ARG A 35 0.72 -14.11 4.02
CA ARG A 35 -0.19 -13.27 3.25
C ARG A 35 0.53 -12.71 2.02
N THR A 36 -0.05 -12.92 0.85
CA THR A 36 0.47 -12.36 -0.41
C THR A 36 -0.65 -11.67 -1.18
N VAL A 37 -0.31 -10.73 -2.05
CA VAL A 37 -1.25 -10.12 -3.00
C VAL A 37 -0.88 -10.52 -4.42
N LYS A 38 -1.85 -10.47 -5.33
CA LYS A 38 -1.61 -10.65 -6.77
C LYS A 38 -1.95 -9.35 -7.47
N LEU A 39 -0.95 -8.71 -8.06
CA LEU A 39 -1.11 -7.56 -8.94
C LEU A 39 -1.02 -8.04 -10.39
N MET A 40 -1.71 -7.32 -11.28
CA MET A 40 -1.59 -7.47 -12.72
C MET A 40 -0.53 -6.48 -13.20
N VAL A 41 0.23 -6.88 -14.21
CA VAL A 41 1.14 -5.98 -14.93
C VAL A 41 0.31 -4.98 -15.75
N ASP A 42 0.92 -3.87 -16.13
CA ASP A 42 0.32 -2.83 -16.97
C ASP A 42 -1.05 -2.37 -16.43
N THR A 43 -1.14 -2.19 -15.12
CA THR A 43 -2.38 -1.86 -14.42
C THR A 43 -2.18 -0.72 -13.44
N HIS A 44 -3.16 0.18 -13.37
CA HIS A 44 -3.19 1.28 -12.41
C HIS A 44 -3.93 0.88 -11.14
N TYR A 45 -3.29 1.12 -10.01
CA TYR A 45 -3.84 0.89 -8.69
C TYR A 45 -3.86 2.19 -7.88
N ARG A 46 -4.91 2.37 -7.08
CA ARG A 46 -4.95 3.36 -6.02
C ARG A 46 -4.58 2.70 -4.69
N VAL A 47 -3.62 3.29 -3.99
CA VAL A 47 -3.24 2.90 -2.64
C VAL A 47 -3.79 3.94 -1.68
N ASP A 48 -4.61 3.51 -0.73
CA ASP A 48 -5.20 4.37 0.30
C ASP A 48 -4.53 4.06 1.64
N PHE A 49 -3.99 5.08 2.30
CA PHE A 49 -3.44 5.02 3.67
C PHE A 49 -4.38 5.76 4.62
N SER A 50 -4.59 5.23 5.82
CA SER A 50 -5.30 5.95 6.89
C SER A 50 -4.64 5.72 8.25
N PHE A 51 -4.50 6.81 8.99
CA PHE A 51 -3.81 6.85 10.27
C PHE A 51 -4.76 7.24 11.39
N LYS A 52 -4.65 6.56 12.53
CA LYS A 52 -5.37 6.86 13.78
C LYS A 52 -4.44 6.70 14.99
N PRO A 53 -4.16 7.73 15.80
CA PRO A 53 -4.58 9.12 15.62
C PRO A 53 -3.97 9.76 14.36
N THR A 54 -4.41 10.96 14.00
CA THR A 54 -3.97 11.75 12.84
C THR A 54 -2.44 11.82 12.73
N GLN A 55 -1.91 11.56 11.53
CA GLN A 55 -0.48 11.68 11.20
C GLN A 55 -0.34 12.49 9.90
N THR A 56 0.72 13.28 9.80
CA THR A 56 1.08 13.94 8.53
C THR A 56 1.91 12.97 7.70
N LEU A 57 1.46 12.63 6.49
CA LEU A 57 2.26 11.87 5.53
C LEU A 57 3.03 12.87 4.67
N ILE A 58 4.35 12.96 4.89
CA ILE A 58 5.22 13.89 4.18
C ILE A 58 5.70 13.25 2.88
N ARG A 59 6.04 11.95 2.94
CA ARG A 59 6.64 11.23 1.82
C ARG A 59 6.19 9.78 1.77
N ALA A 60 5.90 9.29 0.57
CA ALA A 60 5.59 7.90 0.31
C ALA A 60 6.45 7.36 -0.84
N VAL A 61 7.06 6.19 -0.64
CA VAL A 61 7.83 5.48 -1.67
C VAL A 61 7.29 4.07 -1.79
N ILE A 62 7.03 3.63 -3.02
CA ILE A 62 6.55 2.28 -3.36
C ILE A 62 7.50 1.71 -4.41
N GLN A 63 8.08 0.52 -4.17
CA GLN A 63 9.08 -0.09 -5.07
C GLN A 63 10.24 0.85 -5.43
N GLU A 64 10.75 1.61 -4.46
CA GLU A 64 11.84 2.57 -4.66
C GLU A 64 11.47 3.83 -5.47
N GLU A 65 10.22 3.93 -5.96
CA GLU A 65 9.69 5.11 -6.63
C GLU A 65 8.90 5.98 -5.66
N GLU A 66 9.21 7.27 -5.64
CA GLU A 66 8.47 8.25 -4.85
C GLU A 66 7.13 8.55 -5.51
N VAL A 67 6.06 8.49 -4.73
CA VAL A 67 4.68 8.65 -5.23
C VAL A 67 4.01 9.85 -4.60
N ASP A 68 3.28 10.61 -5.41
CA ASP A 68 2.49 11.75 -4.94
C ASP A 68 1.28 11.26 -4.13
N ALA A 69 1.32 11.52 -2.83
CA ALA A 69 0.23 11.22 -1.91
C ALA A 69 -0.71 12.42 -1.77
N THR A 70 -1.94 12.29 -2.23
CA THR A 70 -2.98 13.31 -2.09
C THR A 70 -3.75 13.13 -0.78
N GLU A 71 -3.80 14.16 0.06
CA GLU A 71 -4.64 14.17 1.25
C GLU A 71 -6.13 14.05 0.89
N ARG A 72 -6.85 13.20 1.62
CA ARG A 72 -8.28 12.95 1.44
C ARG A 72 -9.09 13.37 2.65
N VAL A 73 -8.55 13.14 3.84
CA VAL A 73 -9.13 13.49 5.13
C VAL A 73 -8.00 13.92 6.05
N TYR A 74 -8.20 15.00 6.79
CA TYR A 74 -7.32 15.38 7.88
C TYR A 74 -8.15 16.09 8.95
N ASP A 75 -8.39 15.41 10.07
CA ASP A 75 -9.13 15.95 11.21
C ASP A 75 -8.41 15.66 12.54
N SER A 76 -9.03 15.98 13.67
CA SER A 76 -8.42 15.79 14.99
C SER A 76 -8.32 14.33 15.43
N THR A 77 -8.94 13.39 14.70
CA THR A 77 -9.05 11.97 15.07
C THR A 77 -8.37 11.04 14.07
N ALA A 78 -8.35 11.40 12.78
CA ALA A 78 -7.74 10.61 11.72
C ALA A 78 -7.20 11.46 10.57
N SER A 79 -6.32 10.85 9.79
CA SER A 79 -5.89 11.36 8.48
C SER A 79 -5.94 10.23 7.45
N ALA A 80 -6.13 10.57 6.18
CA ALA A 80 -6.10 9.62 5.08
C ALA A 80 -5.52 10.25 3.81
N TYR A 81 -4.77 9.45 3.08
CA TYR A 81 -4.07 9.84 1.86
C TYR A 81 -4.27 8.78 0.78
N SER A 82 -4.26 9.19 -0.48
CA SER A 82 -4.31 8.30 -1.63
C SER A 82 -3.14 8.59 -2.57
N CYS A 83 -2.46 7.56 -3.04
CA CYS A 83 -1.47 7.66 -4.11
C CYS A 83 -1.74 6.61 -5.19
N ARG A 84 -0.97 6.66 -6.28
CA ARG A 84 -1.03 5.70 -7.38
C ARG A 84 0.16 4.75 -7.33
N LEU A 85 -0.12 3.49 -7.65
CA LEU A 85 0.86 2.46 -7.95
C LEU A 85 0.64 2.04 -9.40
N LEU A 86 1.66 2.24 -10.24
CA LEU A 86 1.64 1.89 -11.65
C LEU A 86 2.51 0.65 -11.85
N THR A 87 1.96 -0.40 -12.47
CA THR A 87 2.71 -1.61 -12.81
C THR A 87 3.06 -1.71 -14.29
N GLU A 88 3.07 -0.58 -14.99
CA GLU A 88 3.43 -0.49 -16.42
C GLU A 88 4.88 -0.89 -16.64
N GLY A 89 5.12 -1.74 -17.64
CA GLY A 89 6.46 -2.22 -17.96
C GLY A 89 7.03 -3.21 -16.92
N THR A 90 6.27 -3.57 -15.90
CA THR A 90 6.67 -4.60 -14.93
C THR A 90 6.64 -5.98 -15.59
N VAL A 91 7.73 -6.74 -15.45
CA VAL A 91 7.80 -8.12 -15.94
C VAL A 91 6.99 -9.04 -15.01
N PRO A 92 6.11 -9.92 -15.55
CA PRO A 92 5.39 -10.87 -14.71
C PRO A 92 6.33 -11.79 -13.91
N SER A 93 6.10 -11.87 -12.60
CA SER A 93 6.85 -12.79 -11.73
C SER A 93 6.68 -14.25 -12.20
N PRO A 94 7.75 -15.08 -12.23
CA PRO A 94 7.64 -16.49 -12.55
C PRO A 94 6.62 -17.25 -11.71
N LYS A 95 6.12 -18.38 -12.24
CA LYS A 95 5.15 -19.21 -11.52
C LYS A 95 5.76 -19.72 -10.20
N GLY A 96 5.11 -19.40 -9.09
CA GLY A 96 5.50 -19.86 -7.76
C GLY A 96 6.52 -18.97 -7.06
N THR A 97 6.98 -17.88 -7.69
CA THR A 97 7.82 -16.88 -7.01
C THR A 97 6.96 -15.76 -6.42
N ARG A 98 7.50 -15.10 -5.40
CA ARG A 98 6.90 -13.92 -4.76
C ARG A 98 8.00 -12.91 -4.52
N GLU A 99 7.69 -11.66 -4.78
CA GLU A 99 8.58 -10.53 -4.58
C GLU A 99 8.01 -9.66 -3.47
N ASP A 100 8.89 -9.03 -2.70
CA ASP A 100 8.46 -8.07 -1.69
C ASP A 100 8.05 -6.76 -2.39
N LEU A 101 6.92 -6.20 -1.96
CA LEU A 101 6.45 -4.88 -2.40
C LEU A 101 6.69 -3.90 -1.25
N PRO A 102 7.86 -3.23 -1.19
CA PRO A 102 8.21 -2.36 -0.08
C PRO A 102 7.42 -1.04 -0.13
N PHE A 103 6.98 -0.59 1.04
CA PHE A 103 6.40 0.72 1.26
C PHE A 103 7.27 1.45 2.30
N LEU A 104 7.74 2.64 1.97
CA LEU A 104 8.37 3.56 2.92
C LEU A 104 7.42 4.75 3.10
N LEU A 105 6.99 4.99 4.33
CA LEU A 105 6.14 6.13 4.69
C LEU A 105 6.90 6.98 5.71
N GLN A 106 7.01 8.28 5.46
CA GLN A 106 7.66 9.25 6.34
C GLN A 106 6.75 10.44 6.61
#